data_AF-A0A920IN65-F1
#
_entry.id   AF-A0A920IN65-F1
#
_cell.length_a   1.000
_cell.length_b   1.000
_cell.length_c   1.000
_cell.angle_alpha   90.00
_cell.angle_beta   90.00
_cell.angle_gamma   90.00
#
_symmetry.space_group_name_H-M   'P 1'
#
loop_
_entity.id
_entity.type
_entity.pdbx_description
1 polymer ?
#
loop_
_entity_poly.entity_id
_entity_poly.type
_entity_poly.pdbx_seq_one_letter_code
_entity_poly.pdbx_strand_id
1 'polypeptide(L)'
;MNKLKELEKKLDKVKKSKIKDNKYHKKPAVNYSIAINISIELITGIGLGVFLGLMIDNYLQTKPLMLIICFILGTLVGFFNMYKALKRYKFF
;
A
#
# COMPACT_ATOMS: atom_id res chain seq x y z
N MET A 1 23.59 -46.58 24.95
CA MET A 1 22.27 -45.93 25.11
C MET A 1 22.30 -44.49 25.64
N ASN A 2 23.26 -44.07 26.47
CA ASN A 2 23.25 -42.72 27.08
C ASN A 2 23.57 -41.56 26.12
N LYS A 3 24.40 -41.80 25.09
CA LYS A 3 24.74 -40.76 24.09
C LYS A 3 23.54 -40.31 23.25
N LEU A 4 22.62 -41.23 22.95
CA LEU A 4 21.40 -40.93 22.18
C LEU A 4 20.46 -39.99 22.96
N LYS A 5 20.28 -40.25 24.25
CA LYS A 5 19.49 -39.39 25.14
C LYS A 5 20.09 -37.99 25.28
N GLU A 6 21.41 -37.86 25.27
CA GLU A 6 22.08 -36.56 25.33
C GLU A 6 21.91 -35.76 24.02
N LEU A 7 21.98 -36.45 22.87
CA LEU A 7 21.77 -35.85 21.56
C LEU A 7 20.33 -35.36 21.39
N GLU A 8 19.33 -36.15 21.78
CA GLU A 8 17.92 -35.73 21.78
C GLU A 8 17.71 -34.49 22.65
N LYS A 9 18.31 -34.47 23.84
CA LYS A 9 18.19 -33.34 24.78
C LYS A 9 18.84 -32.06 24.25
N LYS A 10 19.93 -32.18 23.48
CA LYS A 10 20.55 -31.04 22.77
C LYS A 10 19.70 -30.59 21.59
N LEU A 11 19.14 -31.53 20.83
CA LEU A 11 18.27 -31.27 19.68
C LEU A 11 16.98 -30.53 20.11
N ASP A 12 16.37 -30.96 21.21
CA ASP A 12 15.18 -30.32 21.78
C ASP A 12 15.45 -28.91 22.31
N LYS A 13 16.63 -28.67 22.89
CA LYS A 13 17.05 -27.31 23.30
C LYS A 13 17.21 -26.38 22.11
N VAL A 14 17.86 -26.85 21.04
CA VAL A 14 18.03 -26.07 19.80
C VAL A 14 16.68 -25.81 19.13
N LYS A 15 15.79 -26.81 19.08
CA LYS A 15 14.44 -26.68 18.51
C LYS A 15 13.58 -25.70 19.33
N LYS A 16 13.61 -25.75 20.66
CA LYS A 16 12.91 -24.79 21.54
C LYS A 16 13.49 -23.37 21.45
N SER A 17 14.80 -23.21 21.28
CA SER A 17 15.43 -21.90 21.03
C SER A 17 14.94 -21.33 19.70
N LYS A 18 15.05 -22.09 18.60
CA LYS A 18 14.59 -21.67 17.26
C LYS A 18 13.09 -21.32 17.20
N ILE A 19 12.25 -22.01 17.98
CA ILE A 19 10.81 -21.74 18.04
C ILE A 19 10.52 -20.46 18.86
N LYS A 20 11.32 -20.15 19.89
CA LYS A 20 11.19 -18.90 20.66
C LYS A 20 11.69 -17.69 19.87
N ASP A 21 12.79 -17.81 19.15
CA ASP A 21 13.35 -16.71 18.35
C ASP A 21 12.45 -16.30 17.16
N ASN A 22 11.67 -17.24 16.63
CA ASN A 22 10.70 -16.97 15.56
C ASN A 22 9.41 -16.27 16.03
N LYS A 23 9.17 -16.17 17.35
CA LYS A 23 7.98 -15.50 17.90
C LYS A 23 8.19 -14.02 18.24
N TYR A 24 9.44 -13.53 18.28
CA TYR A 24 9.75 -12.18 18.76
C TYR A 24 10.21 -11.18 17.69
N HIS A 25 10.25 -11.58 16.41
CA HIS A 25 10.62 -10.68 15.30
C HIS A 25 9.64 -10.66 14.13
N LYS A 26 8.35 -10.87 14.37
CA LYS A 26 7.34 -10.23 13.51
C LYS A 26 7.23 -8.77 13.94
N LYS A 27 8.22 -7.95 13.58
CA LYS A 27 7.95 -6.52 13.41
C LYS A 27 6.71 -6.43 12.50
N PRO A 28 5.72 -5.58 12.77
CA PRO A 28 4.67 -5.35 11.79
C PRO A 28 5.40 -4.94 10.51
N ALA A 29 5.39 -5.82 9.50
CA ALA A 29 5.97 -5.48 8.21
C ALA A 29 5.12 -4.32 7.72
N VAL A 30 5.68 -3.11 7.77
CA VAL A 30 5.05 -1.96 7.16
C VAL A 30 4.88 -2.35 5.71
N ASN A 31 3.65 -2.53 5.28
CA ASN A 31 3.35 -2.98 3.93
C ASN A 31 3.55 -1.80 2.98
N TYR A 32 4.81 -1.44 2.72
CA TYR A 32 5.20 -0.34 1.85
C TYR A 32 4.51 -0.41 0.48
N SER A 33 4.32 -1.62 -0.05
CA SER A 33 3.59 -1.85 -1.30
C SER A 33 2.16 -1.31 -1.25
N ILE A 34 1.48 -1.43 -0.09
CA ILE A 34 0.12 -0.91 0.06
C ILE A 34 0.12 0.62 0.09
N ALA A 35 1.05 1.24 0.83
CA ALA A 35 1.19 2.69 0.88
C ALA A 35 1.52 3.29 -0.50
N ILE A 36 2.42 2.64 -1.25
CA ILE A 36 2.77 3.01 -2.63
C ILE A 36 1.54 2.92 -3.53
N ASN A 37 0.78 1.81 -3.48
CA ASN A 37 -0.41 1.63 -4.31
C ASN A 37 -1.48 2.69 -4.02
N ILE A 38 -1.75 2.98 -2.75
CA ILE A 38 -2.70 4.03 -2.32
C ILE A 38 -2.25 5.40 -2.86
N SER A 39 -0.95 5.68 -2.80
CA SER A 39 -0.38 6.92 -3.32
C SER A 39 -0.55 7.03 -4.84
N ILE A 40 -0.26 5.95 -5.57
CA ILE A 40 -0.44 5.88 -7.03
C ILE A 40 -1.90 6.09 -7.41
N GLU A 41 -2.86 5.49 -6.69
CA GLU A 41 -4.28 5.68 -6.99
C GLU A 41 -4.72 7.14 -6.86
N LEU A 42 -4.27 7.83 -5.83
CA LEU A 42 -4.54 9.26 -5.64
C LEU A 42 -3.91 10.10 -6.77
N ILE A 43 -2.62 9.89 -7.03
CA ILE A 43 -1.84 10.63 -8.03
C ILE A 43 -2.41 10.39 -9.43
N THR A 44 -2.87 9.18 -9.73
CA THR A 44 -3.45 8.84 -11.04
C THR A 44 -4.75 9.60 -11.27
N GLY A 45 -5.64 9.68 -10.27
CA GLY A 45 -6.90 10.42 -10.41
C GLY A 45 -6.68 11.92 -10.65
N ILE A 46 -5.83 12.53 -9.82
CA ILE A 46 -5.49 13.96 -9.94
C ILE A 46 -4.74 14.23 -11.25
N GLY A 47 -3.74 13.40 -11.57
CA GLY A 47 -2.93 13.52 -12.78
C GLY A 47 -3.75 13.41 -14.05
N LEU A 48 -4.68 12.46 -14.13
CA LEU A 48 -5.62 12.33 -15.26
C LEU A 48 -6.56 13.54 -15.35
N GLY A 49 -7.07 14.03 -14.23
CA GLY A 49 -7.91 15.24 -14.19
C GLY A 49 -7.19 16.47 -14.71
N VAL A 50 -5.95 16.70 -14.27
CA VAL A 50 -5.12 17.82 -14.76
C VAL A 50 -4.77 17.65 -16.25
N PHE A 51 -4.35 16.45 -16.65
CA PHE A 51 -4.00 16.16 -18.04
C PHE A 51 -5.17 16.41 -19.00
N LEU A 52 -6.35 15.87 -18.67
CA LEU A 52 -7.57 16.08 -19.46
C LEU A 52 -8.04 17.54 -19.40
N GLY A 53 -7.99 18.16 -18.22
CA GLY A 53 -8.32 19.56 -18.03
C GLY A 53 -7.50 20.48 -18.93
N LEU A 54 -6.18 20.26 -18.99
CA LEU A 54 -5.29 21.00 -19.87
C LEU A 54 -5.56 20.75 -21.36
N MET A 55 -5.81 19.50 -21.76
CA MET A 55 -6.17 19.20 -23.16
C MET A 55 -7.46 19.91 -23.58
N ILE A 56 -8.48 19.89 -22.72
CA ILE A 56 -9.78 20.50 -23.02
C ILE A 56 -9.68 22.02 -22.99
N ASP A 57 -8.99 22.60 -22.02
CA ASP A 57 -8.75 24.04 -21.94
C ASP A 57 -7.95 24.56 -23.16
N ASN A 58 -7.01 23.76 -23.69
CA ASN A 58 -6.33 24.06 -24.95
C ASN A 58 -7.30 24.06 -26.13
N TYR A 59 -8.24 23.12 -26.18
CA TYR A 59 -9.16 22.95 -27.30
C TYR A 59 -10.26 24.01 -27.32
N LEU A 60 -10.87 24.32 -26.16
CA LEU A 60 -11.95 25.31 -26.06
C LEU A 60 -11.45 26.75 -25.82
N GLN A 61 -10.14 26.96 -25.67
CA GLN A 61 -9.55 28.25 -25.28
C GLN A 61 -10.10 28.82 -23.96
N THR A 62 -10.66 27.97 -23.08
CA THR A 62 -11.32 28.33 -21.81
C THR A 62 -10.37 28.42 -20.62
N LYS A 63 -9.05 28.42 -20.86
CA LYS A 63 -8.03 28.40 -19.81
C LYS A 63 -8.26 29.49 -18.75
N PRO A 64 -8.25 29.17 -17.43
CA PRO A 64 -8.04 27.86 -16.79
C PRO A 64 -9.33 27.21 -16.25
N LEU A 65 -10.51 27.55 -16.77
CA LEU A 65 -11.79 27.13 -16.19
C LEU A 65 -11.99 25.62 -16.23
N MET A 66 -11.72 24.97 -17.37
CA MET A 66 -11.93 23.53 -17.48
C MET A 66 -10.92 22.76 -16.64
N LEU A 67 -9.68 23.25 -16.55
CA LEU A 67 -8.68 22.68 -15.65
C LEU A 67 -9.18 22.66 -14.20
N ILE A 68 -9.75 23.76 -13.71
CA ILE A 68 -10.26 23.83 -12.33
C ILE A 68 -11.35 22.78 -12.10
N ILE A 69 -12.31 22.68 -13.02
CA ILE A 69 -13.41 21.72 -12.93
C ILE A 69 -12.86 20.28 -12.98
N CYS A 70 -12.01 19.96 -13.96
CA CYS A 70 -11.41 18.64 -14.10
C CYS A 70 -10.47 18.29 -12.94
N PHE A 71 -9.80 19.26 -12.32
CA PHE A 71 -8.98 19.04 -11.14
C PHE A 71 -9.83 18.62 -9.94
N ILE A 72 -10.96 19.29 -9.69
CA ILE A 72 -11.90 18.90 -8.63
C ILE A 72 -12.44 17.50 -8.89
N LEU A 73 -12.89 17.22 -10.12
CA LEU A 73 -13.39 15.91 -10.50
C LEU A 73 -12.31 14.81 -10.39
N GLY A 74 -11.10 15.06 -10.89
CA GLY A 74 -9.97 14.14 -10.81
C GLY A 74 -9.57 13.86 -9.36
N THR A 75 -9.61 14.87 -8.51
CA THR A 75 -9.39 14.74 -7.07
C THR A 75 -10.46 13.85 -6.44
N LEU A 76 -11.75 14.09 -6.71
CA LEU A 76 -12.84 13.25 -6.22
C LEU A 76 -12.69 11.79 -6.66
N VAL A 77 -12.34 11.55 -7.93
CA VAL A 77 -12.08 10.20 -8.47
C VAL A 77 -10.87 9.56 -7.78
N GLY A 78 -9.79 10.30 -7.59
CA GLY A 78 -8.59 9.83 -6.89
C GLY A 78 -8.89 9.41 -5.46
N PHE A 79 -9.60 10.26 -4.70
CA PHE A 79 -10.04 9.94 -3.34
C PHE A 79 -11.02 8.76 -3.30
N PHE A 80 -11.95 8.67 -4.24
CA PHE A 80 -12.92 7.57 -4.29
C PHE A 80 -12.23 6.22 -4.54
N ASN A 81 -11.27 6.18 -5.48
CA ASN A 81 -10.48 4.98 -5.75
C ASN A 81 -9.62 4.61 -4.53
N MET A 82 -8.91 5.59 -3.96
CA MET A 82 -8.12 5.41 -2.75
C MET A 82 -8.94 4.83 -1.60
N TYR A 83 -10.15 5.35 -1.36
CA TYR A 83 -11.05 4.82 -0.33
C TYR A 83 -11.47 3.37 -0.61
N LYS A 84 -11.76 3.04 -1.88
CA LYS A 84 -12.06 1.67 -2.31
C LYS A 84 -10.85 0.74 -2.09
N ALA A 85 -9.63 1.21 -2.33
CA ALA A 85 -8.42 0.46 -2.03
C ALA A 85 -8.22 0.25 -0.52
N LEU A 86 -8.39 1.29 0.28
CA LEU A 86 -8.31 1.20 1.75
C LEU A 86 -9.31 0.16 2.29
N LYS A 87 -10.55 0.15 1.80
CA LYS A 87 -11.56 -0.85 2.15
C LYS A 87 -11.15 -2.27 1.73
N ARG A 88 -10.54 -2.43 0.54
CA ARG A 88 -10.03 -3.73 0.05
C ARG A 88 -8.93 -4.28 0.97
N TYR A 89 -8.06 -3.42 1.45
CA TYR A 89 -6.98 -3.78 2.38
C TYR A 89 -7.45 -3.92 3.84
N LYS A 90 -8.75 -3.75 4.13
CA LYS A 90 -9.33 -3.80 5.48
C LYS A 90 -8.61 -2.86 6.46
N PHE A 91 -8.18 -1.70 5.97
CA PHE A 91 -7.68 -0.64 6.84
C PHE A 91 -8.80 -0.01 7.69
N PHE A 92 -10.05 -0.21 7.27
CA PHE A 92 -11.29 0.17 7.96
C PHE A 92 -12.28 -1.00 7.93
#